data_AF-A0A7S0Y6B9-F1
#
_entry.id   AF-A0A7S0Y6B9-F1
#
_cell.length_a   1.000
_cell.length_b   1.000
_cell.length_c   1.000
_cell.angle_alpha   90.00
_cell.angle_beta   90.00
_cell.angle_gamma   90.00
#
_symmetry.space_group_name_H-M   'P 1'
#
loop_
_entity.id
_entity.type
_entity.pdbx_description
1 polymer ?
#
loop_
_entity_poly.entity_id
_entity_poly.type
_entity_poly.pdbx_seq_one_letter_code
_entity_poly.pdbx_strand_id
1 'polypeptide(L)'
;AVYEGDPLDCPCIAHMKEGPCGGEFVVAYKCFLDSKEEEKGSDCIESFRAMQLCFQSNPEYYDQFLKDSDDDDEEEEELTREEKYKKLSDEDKKEADRVWHENNYKAPPDAYKAP
;
A
#
# COMPACT_ATOMS: atom_id res chain seq x y z
N ALA A 1 -12.81 -8.61 22.37
CA ALA A 1 -13.98 -7.76 22.67
C ALA A 1 -14.83 -7.70 21.41
N VAL A 2 -16.06 -8.18 21.44
CA VAL A 2 -16.99 -7.96 20.31
C VAL A 2 -17.52 -6.55 20.51
N TYR A 3 -17.19 -5.65 19.59
CA TYR A 3 -17.73 -4.30 19.61
C TYR A 3 -19.23 -4.41 19.32
N GLU A 4 -20.08 -4.10 20.29
CA GLU A 4 -21.54 -4.09 20.11
C GLU A 4 -21.96 -2.75 19.49
N GLY A 5 -21.74 -2.59 18.18
CA GLY A 5 -22.10 -1.37 17.44
C GLY A 5 -21.80 -1.50 15.95
N ASP A 6 -22.41 -0.64 15.12
CA ASP A 6 -22.04 -0.53 13.70
C ASP A 6 -20.60 0.01 13.63
N PRO A 7 -19.64 -0.73 13.03
CA PRO A 7 -18.27 -0.24 12.86
C PRO A 7 -18.20 1.12 12.17
N LEU A 8 -19.19 1.47 11.32
CA LEU A 8 -19.30 2.76 10.64
C LEU A 8 -19.68 3.94 11.54
N ASP A 9 -20.09 3.67 12.78
CA ASP A 9 -20.47 4.69 13.77
C ASP A 9 -19.39 4.89 14.84
N CYS A 10 -18.23 4.24 14.69
CA CYS A 10 -17.09 4.48 15.55
C CYS A 10 -16.59 5.93 15.39
N PRO A 11 -16.52 6.73 16.48
CA PRO A 11 -16.06 8.12 16.39
C PRO A 11 -14.66 8.28 15.80
N CYS A 12 -13.81 7.25 15.92
CA CYS A 12 -12.44 7.26 15.39
C CYS A 12 -12.39 7.40 13.86
N ILE A 13 -13.40 6.90 13.14
CA ILE A 13 -13.45 6.96 11.67
C ILE A 13 -14.42 8.03 11.16
N ALA A 14 -15.01 8.83 12.05
CA ALA A 14 -15.99 9.84 11.67
C ALA A 14 -15.40 10.84 10.67
N HIS A 15 -14.14 11.28 10.86
CA HIS A 15 -13.49 12.20 9.94
C HIS A 15 -13.30 11.62 8.52
N MET A 16 -13.10 10.31 8.40
CA MET A 16 -12.96 9.64 7.10
C MET A 16 -14.31 9.56 6.39
N LYS A 17 -15.39 9.28 7.14
CA LYS A 17 -16.77 9.17 6.65
C LYS A 17 -17.41 10.51 6.30
N GLU A 18 -17.09 11.57 7.05
CA GLU A 18 -17.66 12.91 6.86
C GLU A 18 -16.83 13.80 5.92
N GLY A 19 -15.61 13.37 5.59
CA GLY A 19 -14.72 14.07 4.67
C GLY A 19 -15.12 13.98 3.19
N PRO A 20 -14.38 14.65 2.29
CA PRO A 20 -14.69 14.74 0.87
C PRO A 20 -14.69 13.39 0.12
N CYS A 21 -14.02 12.36 0.67
CA CYS A 21 -13.97 10.99 0.15
C CYS A 21 -14.76 9.98 1.00
N GLY A 22 -15.69 10.47 1.81
CA GLY A 22 -16.46 9.64 2.74
C GLY A 22 -17.32 8.58 2.04
N GLY A 23 -17.79 8.85 0.82
CA GLY A 23 -18.56 7.88 0.04
C GLY A 23 -17.74 6.65 -0.31
N GLU A 24 -16.55 6.86 -0.87
CA GLU A 24 -15.58 5.86 -1.28
C GLU A 24 -15.09 5.07 -0.05
N PHE A 25 -14.82 5.77 1.05
CA PHE A 25 -14.47 5.15 2.33
C PHE A 25 -15.57 4.20 2.82
N VAL A 26 -16.82 4.64 2.86
CA VAL A 26 -17.93 3.80 3.34
C VAL A 26 -18.13 2.57 2.44
N VAL A 27 -18.00 2.72 1.12
CA VAL A 27 -18.10 1.59 0.18
C VAL A 27 -16.99 0.57 0.42
N ALA A 28 -15.73 1.03 0.48
CA ALA A 28 -14.58 0.14 0.71
C ALA A 28 -14.64 -0.54 2.07
N TYR A 29 -14.98 0.22 3.13
CA TYR A 29 -15.05 -0.31 4.49
C TYR A 29 -16.19 -1.32 4.66
N LYS A 30 -17.36 -1.08 4.06
CA LYS A 30 -18.45 -2.08 4.04
C LYS A 30 -18.04 -3.35 3.33
N CYS A 31 -17.38 -3.23 2.17
CA CYS A 31 -16.86 -4.38 1.45
C CYS A 31 -15.90 -5.20 2.33
N PHE A 32 -14.97 -4.53 3.03
CA PHE A 32 -14.04 -5.18 3.96
C PHE A 32 -14.74 -5.91 5.11
N LEU A 33 -15.76 -5.29 5.72
CA LEU A 33 -16.55 -5.91 6.80
C LEU A 33 -17.29 -7.16 6.30
N ASP A 34 -17.81 -7.11 5.07
CA ASP A 34 -18.59 -8.18 4.48
C ASP A 34 -17.73 -9.31 3.88
N SER A 35 -16.49 -9.00 3.46
CA SER A 35 -15.53 -9.92 2.83
C SER A 35 -15.45 -11.27 3.57
N LYS A 36 -15.43 -12.37 2.82
CA LYS A 36 -15.32 -13.74 3.36
C LYS A 36 -13.99 -14.40 3.03
N GLU A 37 -13.10 -13.68 2.36
CA GLU A 37 -11.77 -14.17 2.01
C GLU A 37 -10.89 -14.37 3.26
N GLU A 38 -9.94 -15.30 3.14
CA GLU A 38 -8.95 -15.58 4.19
C GLU A 38 -8.15 -14.31 4.52
N GLU A 39 -7.72 -13.62 3.47
CA GLU A 39 -7.23 -12.25 3.54
C GLU A 39 -8.40 -11.29 3.34
N LYS A 40 -8.94 -10.77 4.44
CA LYS A 40 -10.09 -9.86 4.45
C LYS A 40 -9.88 -8.68 3.51
N GLY A 41 -10.83 -8.46 2.61
CA GLY A 41 -10.82 -7.34 1.68
C GLY A 41 -9.92 -7.53 0.46
N SER A 42 -9.30 -8.70 0.27
CA SER A 42 -8.63 -9.05 -1.00
C SER A 42 -9.60 -9.05 -2.19
N ASP A 43 -10.89 -9.25 -1.96
CA ASP A 43 -11.99 -9.11 -2.92
C ASP A 43 -12.46 -7.65 -3.11
N CYS A 44 -11.97 -6.71 -2.30
CA CYS A 44 -12.40 -5.31 -2.23
C CYS A 44 -11.38 -4.31 -2.79
N ILE A 45 -10.30 -4.78 -3.42
CA ILE A 45 -9.16 -3.97 -3.85
C ILE A 45 -9.58 -2.78 -4.72
N GLU A 46 -10.53 -2.96 -5.64
CA GLU A 46 -11.01 -1.85 -6.48
C GLU A 46 -11.71 -0.75 -5.68
N SER A 47 -12.42 -1.12 -4.60
CA SER A 47 -13.07 -0.13 -3.71
C SER A 47 -12.02 0.65 -2.92
N PHE A 48 -11.01 -0.04 -2.39
CA PHE A 48 -9.89 0.61 -1.70
C PHE A 48 -9.07 1.50 -2.63
N ARG A 49 -8.88 1.08 -3.88
CA ARG A 49 -8.20 1.89 -4.90
C ARG A 49 -8.96 3.17 -5.21
N ALA A 50 -10.29 3.10 -5.36
CA ALA A 50 -11.12 4.29 -5.58
C ALA A 50 -11.00 5.28 -4.41
N MET A 51 -11.03 4.78 -3.18
CA MET A 51 -10.81 5.58 -1.98
C MET A 51 -9.41 6.22 -1.96
N GLN A 52 -8.36 5.46 -2.27
CA GLN A 52 -6.98 5.96 -2.31
C GLN A 52 -6.81 7.07 -3.36
N LEU A 53 -7.37 6.88 -4.56
CA LEU A 53 -7.35 7.91 -5.62
C LEU A 53 -8.07 9.19 -5.19
N CYS A 54 -9.16 9.05 -4.42
CA CYS A 54 -9.86 10.20 -3.86
C CYS A 54 -9.00 10.93 -2.84
N PHE A 55 -8.32 10.24 -1.92
CA PHE A 55 -7.42 10.88 -0.94
C PHE A 55 -6.29 11.64 -1.62
N GLN A 56 -5.66 11.04 -2.65
CA GLN A 56 -4.61 11.68 -3.45
C GLN A 56 -5.11 12.94 -4.18
N SER A 57 -6.41 13.01 -4.49
CA SER A 57 -7.03 14.17 -5.14
C SER A 57 -7.44 15.28 -4.16
N ASN A 58 -7.41 15.02 -2.85
CA ASN A 58 -7.79 15.97 -1.78
C ASN A 58 -6.70 16.08 -0.70
N PRO A 59 -5.42 16.33 -1.07
CA PRO A 59 -4.30 16.34 -0.12
C PRO A 59 -4.46 17.41 0.97
N GLU A 60 -5.12 18.54 0.68
CA GLU A 60 -5.37 19.61 1.66
C GLU A 60 -6.21 19.16 2.85
N TYR A 61 -7.07 18.15 2.66
CA TYR A 61 -7.90 17.60 3.73
C TYR A 61 -7.22 16.41 4.40
N TYR A 62 -6.58 15.53 3.63
CA TYR A 62 -6.10 14.24 4.12
C TYR A 62 -4.62 14.21 4.53
N ASP A 63 -3.77 15.12 4.05
CA ASP A 63 -2.34 15.12 4.38
C ASP A 63 -2.08 15.23 5.89
N GLN A 64 -2.88 16.01 6.61
CA GLN A 64 -2.77 16.15 8.07
C GLN A 64 -3.14 14.88 8.83
N PHE A 65 -3.94 13.98 8.24
CA PHE A 65 -4.34 12.72 8.87
C PHE A 65 -3.45 11.55 8.44
N LEU A 66 -2.85 11.63 7.26
CA LEU A 66 -1.99 10.59 6.70
C LEU A 66 -0.52 10.77 7.09
N LYS A 67 -0.04 12.01 7.25
CA LYS A 67 1.37 12.29 7.61
C LYS A 67 1.67 12.19 9.11
N ASP A 68 0.65 12.34 9.96
CA ASP A 68 0.82 12.26 11.43
C ASP A 68 0.84 10.81 11.96
N SER A 69 0.86 9.79 11.08
CA SER A 69 1.09 8.38 11.47
C SER A 69 2.57 7.96 11.33
N ASP A 70 3.46 8.86 10.91
CA ASP A 70 4.91 8.62 10.73
C ASP A 70 5.74 8.87 12.01
N ASP A 71 5.22 8.52 13.19
CA ASP A 71 6.03 8.53 14.42
C ASP A 71 6.41 7.12 14.90
N ASP A 72 6.17 6.07 14.10
CA ASP A 72 6.65 4.71 14.41
C ASP A 72 6.78 3.74 13.22
N ASP A 73 6.91 4.20 11.96
CA ASP A 73 7.40 3.35 10.87
C ASP A 73 8.24 4.19 9.88
N GLU A 74 9.41 3.67 9.54
CA GLU A 74 10.44 4.31 8.72
C GLU A 74 9.86 4.86 7.42
N GLU A 75 10.26 6.08 7.04
CA GLU A 75 10.13 6.61 5.68
C GLU A 75 10.64 5.56 4.68
N GLU A 76 9.75 4.72 4.12
CA GLU A 76 10.04 4.06 2.86
C GLU A 76 9.88 5.15 1.78
N GLU A 77 10.86 6.06 1.74
CA GLU A 77 11.19 6.73 0.49
C GLU A 77 11.25 5.61 -0.56
N GLU A 78 10.38 5.68 -1.58
CA GLU A 78 10.39 4.82 -2.77
C GLU A 78 11.71 5.03 -3.53
N LEU A 79 12.80 4.50 -2.97
CA LEU A 79 14.14 4.55 -3.51
C LEU A 79 14.16 3.65 -4.73
N THR A 80 14.67 4.19 -5.83
CA THR A 80 14.86 3.41 -7.05
C THR A 80 15.73 2.18 -6.75
N ARG A 81 15.60 1.13 -7.56
CA ARG A 81 16.43 -0.07 -7.43
C ARG A 81 17.93 0.25 -7.35
N GLU A 82 18.37 1.29 -8.05
CA GLU A 82 19.76 1.78 -8.01
C GLU A 82 20.14 2.41 -6.67
N GLU A 83 19.23 3.16 -6.05
CA GLU A 83 19.45 3.78 -4.75
C GLU A 83 19.40 2.75 -3.61
N LYS A 84 18.46 1.80 -3.67
CA LYS A 84 18.43 0.65 -2.75
C LYS A 84 19.75 -0.14 -2.87
N TYR A 85 20.25 -0.39 -4.09
CA TYR A 85 21.53 -1.08 -4.29
C TYR A 85 22.72 -0.33 -3.70
N LYS A 86 22.77 1.02 -3.79
CA LYS A 86 23.86 1.81 -3.20
C LYS A 86 23.93 1.71 -1.68
N LYS A 87 22.78 1.62 -1.01
CA LYS A 87 22.65 1.53 0.45
C LYS A 87 22.98 0.14 1.02
N LEU A 88 23.04 -0.91 0.19
CA LEU A 88 23.40 -2.27 0.63
C LEU A 88 24.87 -2.37 1.10
N SER A 89 25.13 -3.31 2.01
CA SER A 89 26.49 -3.68 2.41
C SER A 89 27.24 -4.35 1.25
N ASP A 90 28.57 -4.40 1.31
CA ASP A 90 29.38 -5.04 0.26
C ASP A 90 29.13 -6.55 0.14
N GLU A 91 28.68 -7.19 1.23
CA GLU A 91 28.28 -8.61 1.21
C GLU A 91 26.92 -8.78 0.55
N ASP A 92 25.96 -7.91 0.86
CA ASP A 92 24.61 -7.96 0.28
C ASP A 92 24.62 -7.56 -1.20
N LYS A 93 25.50 -6.64 -1.62
CA LYS A 93 25.71 -6.30 -3.03
C LYS A 93 26.21 -7.52 -3.81
N LYS A 94 27.17 -8.26 -3.26
CA LYS A 94 27.67 -9.50 -3.87
C LYS A 94 26.60 -10.56 -3.97
N GLU A 95 25.74 -10.67 -2.96
CA GLU A 95 24.62 -11.61 -2.99
C GLU A 95 23.57 -11.21 -4.04
N ALA A 96 23.19 -9.93 -4.08
CA ALA A 96 22.26 -9.40 -5.08
C ALA A 96 22.78 -9.60 -6.51
N ASP A 97 24.08 -9.35 -6.74
CA ASP A 97 24.72 -9.59 -8.04
C ASP A 97 24.76 -11.09 -8.38
N ARG A 98 25.07 -11.95 -7.41
CA ARG A 98 25.08 -13.41 -7.58
C ARG A 98 23.70 -13.92 -8.00
N VAL A 99 22.65 -13.49 -7.30
CA VAL A 99 21.25 -13.86 -7.56
C VAL A 99 20.80 -13.34 -8.93
N TRP A 100 21.16 -12.10 -9.28
CA TRP A 100 20.87 -11.53 -10.60
C TRP A 100 21.54 -12.35 -11.71
N HIS A 101 22.82 -12.67 -11.56
CA HIS A 101 23.55 -13.47 -12.54
C HIS A 101 23.01 -14.89 -12.66
N GLU A 102 22.65 -15.54 -11.56
CA GLU A 102 22.10 -16.90 -11.58
C GLU A 102 20.72 -16.96 -12.28
N ASN A 103 19.86 -15.97 -12.03
CA ASN A 103 18.53 -15.91 -12.64
C ASN A 103 18.59 -15.49 -14.12
N ASN A 104 19.47 -14.56 -14.49
CA ASN A 104 19.62 -14.14 -15.89
C ASN A 104 20.40 -15.13 -16.75
N TYR A 105 21.32 -15.90 -16.18
CA TYR A 105 21.98 -16.98 -16.92
C TYR A 105 21.06 -18.20 -17.12
N LYS A 106 20.00 -18.33 -16.30
CA LYS A 106 18.92 -19.31 -16.49
C LYS A 106 17.81 -18.84 -17.42
N ALA A 107 17.65 -17.53 -17.65
CA ALA A 107 16.75 -16.99 -18.66
C ALA A 107 17.37 -17.19 -20.06
N PRO A 108 16.59 -17.59 -21.09
CA PRO A 108 17.11 -17.67 -22.45
C PRO A 108 17.61 -16.29 -22.92
N PRO A 109 18.68 -16.22 -23.72
CA PRO A 109 19.31 -14.95 -24.16
C PRO A 109 18.35 -13.94 -24.82
N ASP A 110 17.17 -14.39 -25.27
CA ASP A 110 16.18 -13.60 -25.98
C ASP A 110 15.17 -12.86 -25.07
N ALA A 111 15.23 -13.05 -23.75
CA ALA A 111 14.33 -12.40 -22.79
C ALA A 111 14.55 -10.87 -22.67
N TYR A 112 15.61 -10.33 -23.30
CA TYR A 112 15.93 -8.90 -23.30
C TYR A 112 15.93 -8.24 -24.69
N LYS A 113 15.16 -8.77 -25.66
CA LYS A 113 14.73 -7.91 -26.79
C LYS A 113 13.55 -7.05 -26.34
N ALA A 114 13.87 -5.89 -25.77
CA ALA A 114 12.95 -4.76 -25.75
C ALA A 114 12.60 -4.34 -27.19
N PRO A 115 11.38 -3.85 -27.47
CA PRO A 115 11.09 -3.18 -28.75
C PRO A 115 11.96 -1.93 -28.95
#